data_AF-A0AA35T044-F1
#
_entry.id   AF-A0AA35T044-F1
#
_cell.length_a   1.000
_cell.length_b   1.000
_cell.length_c   1.000
_cell.angle_alpha   90.00
_cell.angle_beta   90.00
_cell.angle_gamma   90.00
#
_symmetry.space_group_name_H-M   'P 1'
#
loop_
_entity.id
_entity.type
_entity.pdbx_description
1 polymer ?
#
loop_
_entity_poly.entity_id
_entity_poly.type
_entity_poly.pdbx_seq_one_letter_code
_entity_poly.pdbx_strand_id
1 'polypeptide(L)'
;MQCQQWCNTRPALSRLIQLLSCPLCDSLMSDPCVLNNCNHHFCRRCIEWSISEKQASCPICLLPAWAKDVKSDRQIGTVIGCVSSMDSHILQATARNTHGDSCGNPIRRKLKSRRGMRQQCLMFPPVSKTCEPSPVCSEKGPSSNNARPRKTPKLKQRNIRGETPLHIAAIKVIVPLTTHQ
;
A
#
# COMPACT_ATOMS: atom_id res chain seq x y z
N MET A 1 -19.21 35.83 -2.76
CA MET A 1 -18.21 34.76 -2.86
C MET A 1 -18.85 33.49 -2.33
N GLN A 2 -19.39 32.64 -3.20
CA GLN A 2 -20.00 31.38 -2.78
C GLN A 2 -18.90 30.47 -2.23
N CYS A 3 -19.03 30.09 -0.95
CA CYS A 3 -18.30 28.98 -0.36
C CYS A 3 -18.66 27.72 -1.14
N GLN A 4 -17.78 27.34 -2.06
CA GLN A 4 -17.85 26.07 -2.76
C GLN A 4 -17.72 24.94 -1.72
N GLN A 5 -18.85 24.43 -1.26
CA GLN A 5 -18.85 23.32 -0.32
C GLN A 5 -18.07 22.14 -0.92
N TRP A 6 -17.03 21.74 -0.19
CA TRP A 6 -16.24 20.54 -0.49
C TRP A 6 -15.53 20.53 -1.86
N CYS A 7 -15.23 21.69 -2.48
CA CYS A 7 -14.61 21.74 -3.82
C CYS A 7 -13.26 21.02 -3.92
N ASN A 8 -12.49 20.97 -2.84
CA ASN A 8 -11.24 20.22 -2.79
C ASN A 8 -11.47 18.77 -2.32
N THR A 9 -12.44 18.56 -1.44
CA THR A 9 -12.73 17.24 -0.86
C THR A 9 -13.37 16.29 -1.87
N ARG A 10 -14.30 16.75 -2.73
CA ARG A 10 -14.93 15.92 -3.76
C ARG A 10 -13.92 15.32 -4.76
N PRO A 11 -13.02 16.10 -5.41
CA PRO A 11 -12.04 15.53 -6.32
C PRO A 11 -10.98 14.70 -5.58
N ALA A 12 -10.64 15.00 -4.33
CA ALA A 12 -9.76 14.16 -3.53
C ALA A 12 -10.40 12.80 -3.22
N LEU A 13 -11.67 12.78 -2.81
CA LEU A 13 -12.43 11.57 -2.54
C LEU A 13 -12.63 10.73 -3.80
N SER A 14 -12.89 11.37 -4.94
CA SER A 14 -12.98 10.68 -6.23
C SER A 14 -11.68 9.94 -6.58
N ARG A 15 -10.51 10.56 -6.38
CA ARG A 15 -9.21 9.88 -6.57
C ARG A 15 -9.04 8.72 -5.60
N LEU A 16 -9.44 8.90 -4.34
CA LEU A 16 -9.37 7.83 -3.35
C LEU A 16 -10.26 6.64 -3.71
N ILE A 17 -11.48 6.90 -4.20
CA ILE A 17 -12.39 5.86 -4.70
C ILE A 17 -11.74 5.11 -5.87
N GLN A 18 -11.12 5.80 -6.83
CA GLN A 18 -10.43 5.15 -7.95
C GLN A 18 -9.31 4.21 -7.49
N LEU A 19 -8.53 4.60 -6.47
CA LEU A 19 -7.47 3.75 -5.91
C LEU A 19 -8.01 2.53 -5.16
N LEU A 20 -9.23 2.62 -4.63
CA LEU A 20 -9.90 1.56 -3.89
C LEU A 20 -10.88 0.75 -4.77
N SER A 21 -10.95 1.06 -6.06
CA SER A 21 -11.73 0.29 -7.03
C SER A 21 -10.99 -0.98 -7.44
N CYS A 22 -11.76 -2.05 -7.64
CA CYS A 22 -11.22 -3.30 -8.13
C CYS A 22 -10.90 -3.19 -9.62
N PRO A 23 -9.69 -3.57 -10.06
CA PRO A 23 -9.30 -3.51 -11.48
C PRO A 23 -10.01 -4.56 -12.37
N LEU A 24 -10.81 -5.46 -11.79
CA LEU A 24 -11.53 -6.50 -12.52
C LEU A 24 -13.03 -6.18 -12.71
N CYS A 25 -13.63 -5.37 -11.84
CA CYS A 25 -15.04 -5.00 -11.92
C CYS A 25 -15.31 -3.49 -11.85
N ASP A 26 -14.25 -2.68 -11.83
CA ASP A 26 -14.26 -1.20 -11.80
C ASP A 26 -15.11 -0.56 -10.70
N SER A 27 -15.51 -1.37 -9.71
CA SER A 27 -16.34 -0.98 -8.58
C SER A 27 -15.51 -0.96 -7.30
N LEU A 28 -15.93 -0.18 -6.32
CA LEU A 28 -15.31 -0.16 -4.99
C LEU A 28 -15.20 -1.59 -4.44
N MET A 29 -14.02 -1.98 -3.96
CA MET A 29 -13.77 -3.39 -3.65
C MET A 29 -14.72 -3.93 -2.57
N SER A 30 -15.44 -5.01 -2.91
CA SER A 30 -16.23 -5.80 -1.96
C SER A 30 -15.41 -6.99 -1.48
N ASP A 31 -15.24 -7.13 -0.17
CA ASP A 31 -14.29 -8.05 0.46
C ASP A 31 -12.87 -7.96 -0.14
N PRO A 32 -12.17 -6.83 0.07
CA PRO A 32 -10.85 -6.60 -0.51
C PRO A 32 -9.87 -7.68 -0.05
N CYS A 33 -9.17 -8.24 -1.02
CA CYS A 33 -8.14 -9.24 -0.84
C CYS A 33 -6.84 -8.75 -1.50
N VAL A 34 -5.71 -9.07 -0.88
CA VAL A 34 -4.36 -8.80 -1.36
C VAL A 34 -3.70 -10.11 -1.81
N LEU A 35 -2.93 -10.04 -2.90
CA LEU A 35 -2.05 -11.11 -3.32
C LEU A 35 -0.66 -10.95 -2.69
N ASN A 36 -0.25 -11.88 -1.82
CA ASN A 36 1.02 -11.76 -1.08
C ASN A 36 2.28 -11.63 -1.95
N ASN A 37 2.25 -12.15 -3.18
CA ASN A 37 3.43 -12.14 -4.06
C ASN A 37 3.67 -10.79 -4.74
N CYS A 38 2.64 -9.94 -4.87
CA CYS A 38 2.73 -8.69 -5.64
C CYS A 38 1.99 -7.49 -5.00
N ASN A 39 1.26 -7.71 -3.90
CA ASN A 39 0.49 -6.72 -3.16
C ASN A 39 -0.59 -5.98 -3.97
N HIS A 40 -1.09 -6.56 -5.07
CA HIS A 40 -2.24 -6.02 -5.77
C HIS A 40 -3.55 -6.42 -5.08
N HIS A 41 -4.51 -5.49 -5.05
CA HIS A 41 -5.78 -5.64 -4.36
C HIS A 41 -6.96 -5.88 -5.32
N PHE A 42 -7.87 -6.77 -4.94
CA PHE A 42 -9.04 -7.16 -5.74
C PHE A 42 -10.23 -7.49 -4.83
N CYS A 43 -11.45 -7.53 -5.36
CA CYS A 43 -12.56 -8.20 -4.69
C CYS A 43 -12.27 -9.71 -4.59
N ARG A 44 -12.66 -10.33 -3.48
CA ARG A 44 -12.49 -11.77 -3.26
C ARG A 44 -13.05 -12.61 -4.42
N ARG A 45 -14.31 -12.37 -4.80
CA ARG A 45 -14.97 -13.08 -5.89
C ARG A 45 -14.26 -12.90 -7.23
N CYS A 46 -13.75 -11.70 -7.50
CA CYS A 46 -13.11 -11.39 -8.77
C CYS A 46 -11.77 -12.12 -8.90
N ILE A 47 -10.95 -12.15 -7.85
CA ILE A 47 -9.66 -12.83 -7.90
C ILE A 47 -9.80 -14.35 -7.85
N GLU A 48 -10.74 -14.89 -7.07
CA GLU A 48 -11.03 -16.33 -7.04
C GLU A 48 -11.48 -16.84 -8.42
N TRP A 49 -12.35 -16.09 -9.11
CA TRP A 49 -12.76 -16.42 -10.49
C TRP A 49 -11.59 -16.32 -11.46
N SER A 50 -10.76 -15.27 -11.36
CA SER A 50 -9.63 -15.08 -12.27
C SER A 50 -8.57 -16.16 -12.15
N ILE A 51 -8.24 -16.58 -10.92
CA ILE A 51 -7.24 -17.63 -10.66
C ILE A 51 -7.74 -19.01 -11.06
N SER A 52 -9.04 -19.28 -10.84
CA SER A 52 -9.61 -20.61 -11.09
C SER A 52 -9.92 -20.85 -12.56
N GLU A 53 -10.47 -19.86 -13.28
CA GLU A 53 -11.01 -20.05 -14.63
C GLU A 53 -10.11 -19.49 -15.74
N LYS A 54 -9.35 -18.43 -15.46
CA LYS A 54 -8.65 -17.70 -16.53
C LYS A 54 -7.16 -18.04 -16.57
N GLN A 55 -6.45 -17.86 -15.45
CA GLN A 55 -4.99 -17.95 -15.43
C GLN A 55 -4.45 -18.02 -13.98
N ALA A 56 -3.35 -18.74 -13.74
CA ALA A 56 -2.75 -18.87 -12.40
C ALA A 56 -1.72 -17.77 -12.08
N SER A 57 -2.07 -16.50 -12.32
CA SER A 57 -1.22 -15.33 -12.13
C SER A 57 -2.02 -14.08 -11.73
N CYS A 58 -1.32 -12.99 -11.41
CA CYS A 58 -1.93 -11.71 -11.10
C CYS A 58 -2.41 -11.01 -12.38
N PRO A 59 -3.68 -10.56 -12.46
CA PRO A 59 -4.20 -9.86 -13.65
C PRO A 59 -3.51 -8.54 -14.00
N ILE A 60 -2.77 -7.93 -13.06
CA ILE A 60 -2.11 -6.64 -13.26
C ILE A 60 -0.65 -6.83 -13.71
N CYS A 61 0.11 -7.62 -12.95
CA CYS A 61 1.56 -7.74 -13.15
C CYS A 61 2.01 -9.10 -13.66
N LEU A 62 1.08 -10.04 -13.90
CA LEU A 62 1.33 -11.38 -14.43
C LEU A 62 2.27 -12.25 -13.59
N LEU A 63 2.60 -11.82 -12.37
CA LEU A 63 3.33 -12.64 -11.40
C LEU A 63 2.48 -13.86 -11.00
N PRO A 64 3.09 -15.05 -10.86
CA PRO A 64 2.34 -16.27 -10.53
C PRO A 64 1.64 -16.14 -9.18
N ALA A 65 0.38 -16.57 -9.14
CA ALA A 65 -0.48 -16.42 -7.97
C ALA A 65 -1.42 -17.62 -7.87
N TRP A 66 -1.51 -18.19 -6.67
CA TRP A 66 -2.38 -19.32 -6.36
C TRP A 66 -3.43 -18.93 -5.31
N ALA A 67 -4.48 -19.75 -5.17
CA ALA A 67 -5.55 -19.51 -4.20
C ALA A 67 -5.03 -19.31 -2.75
N LYS A 68 -3.93 -19.97 -2.38
CA LYS A 68 -3.29 -19.82 -1.06
C LYS A 68 -2.70 -18.43 -0.79
N ASP A 69 -2.38 -17.69 -1.85
CA ASP A 69 -1.74 -16.37 -1.78
C ASP A 69 -2.78 -15.25 -1.62
N VAL A 70 -4.06 -15.55 -1.83
CA VAL A 70 -5.17 -14.62 -1.63
C VAL A 70 -5.44 -14.48 -0.13
N LYS A 71 -5.27 -13.27 0.39
CA LYS A 71 -5.56 -12.94 1.80
C LYS A 71 -6.53 -11.78 1.88
N SER A 72 -7.54 -11.89 2.75
CA SER A 72 -8.43 -10.77 3.04
C SER A 72 -7.67 -9.64 3.73
N ASP A 73 -7.80 -8.42 3.20
CA ASP A 73 -7.23 -7.22 3.79
C ASP A 73 -8.31 -6.43 4.52
N ARG A 74 -8.42 -6.68 5.83
CA ARG A 74 -9.41 -6.01 6.68
C ARG A 74 -9.17 -4.51 6.80
N GLN A 75 -7.91 -4.06 6.71
CA GLN A 75 -7.58 -2.64 6.84
C GLN A 75 -8.11 -1.86 5.65
N ILE A 76 -7.88 -2.37 4.43
CA ILE A 76 -8.46 -1.79 3.21
C ILE A 76 -10.00 -1.85 3.26
N GLY A 77 -10.58 -2.93 3.79
CA GLY A 77 -12.02 -3.03 4.01
C GLY A 77 -12.55 -1.92 4.92
N THR A 78 -11.85 -1.62 6.01
CA THR A 78 -12.20 -0.50 6.91
C THR A 78 -12.12 0.84 6.19
N VAL A 79 -11.05 1.10 5.44
CA VAL A 79 -10.87 2.36 4.69
C VAL A 79 -11.99 2.53 3.66
N ILE A 80 -12.35 1.48 2.93
CA ILE A 80 -13.47 1.47 1.99
C ILE A 80 -14.78 1.84 2.69
N GLY A 81 -15.05 1.24 3.85
CA GLY A 81 -16.22 1.60 4.66
C GLY A 81 -16.26 3.08 5.01
N CYS A 82 -15.14 3.64 5.47
CA CYS A 82 -15.03 5.07 5.76
C CYS A 82 -15.28 5.94 4.51
N VAL A 83 -14.74 5.56 3.37
CA VAL A 83 -14.91 6.28 2.09
C VAL A 83 -16.37 6.30 1.66
N SER A 84 -17.07 5.17 1.75
CA SER A 84 -18.50 5.10 1.44
C SER A 84 -19.34 5.99 2.37
N SER A 85 -19.01 6.03 3.67
CA SER A 85 -19.67 6.93 4.61
C SER A 85 -19.42 8.40 4.25
N MET A 86 -18.16 8.77 3.96
CA MET A 86 -17.80 10.14 3.58
C MET A 86 -18.53 10.57 2.30
N ASP A 87 -18.57 9.71 1.28
CA ASP A 87 -19.22 10.01 0.01
C ASP A 87 -20.73 10.25 0.21
N SER A 88 -21.40 9.40 0.99
CA SER A 88 -22.81 9.56 1.33
C SER A 88 -23.09 10.88 2.06
N HIS A 89 -22.28 11.24 3.06
CA HIS A 89 -22.45 12.49 3.80
C HIS A 89 -22.22 13.73 2.93
N ILE A 90 -21.23 13.69 2.04
CA ILE A 90 -20.95 14.80 1.11
C ILE A 90 -22.08 14.96 0.11
N LEU A 91 -22.63 13.86 -0.43
CA LEU A 91 -23.79 13.90 -1.32
C LEU A 91 -25.04 14.47 -0.61
N GLN A 92 -25.34 14.02 0.61
CA GLN A 92 -26.47 14.51 1.40
C GLN A 92 -26.34 15.99 1.80
N ALA A 93 -25.12 16.47 2.06
CA ALA A 93 -24.87 17.89 2.35
C ALA A 93 -25.17 18.79 1.14
N THR A 94 -24.94 18.27 -0.08
CA THR A 94 -25.24 19.01 -1.32
C THR A 94 -26.74 19.05 -1.63
N ALA A 95 -27.50 18.02 -1.25
CA ALA A 95 -28.95 17.97 -1.47
C ALA A 95 -29.75 18.88 -0.52
N ARG A 96 -29.24 19.15 0.69
CA ARG A 96 -29.91 20.00 1.69
C ARG A 96 -29.74 21.50 1.47
N ASN A 97 -28.85 21.93 0.56
CA ASN A 97 -28.58 23.34 0.26
C ASN A 97 -29.37 23.89 -0.95
N THR A 98 -30.57 23.36 -1.21
CA THR A 98 -31.46 23.86 -2.27
C THR A 98 -32.34 25.03 -1.86
N HIS A 99 -32.25 25.52 -0.62
CA HIS A 99 -32.83 26.80 -0.21
C HIS A 99 -31.78 27.91 -0.17
N GLY A 100 -31.66 28.61 -1.31
CA GLY A 100 -31.24 30.00 -1.42
C GLY A 100 -29.84 30.36 -0.92
N ASP A 101 -28.82 30.27 -1.78
CA ASP A 101 -27.71 31.22 -1.72
C ASP A 101 -27.07 31.45 -3.09
N SER A 102 -27.51 32.54 -3.72
CA SER A 102 -26.93 33.11 -4.94
C SER A 102 -25.79 34.06 -4.59
N CYS A 103 -24.60 33.85 -5.16
CA CYS A 103 -23.71 34.92 -5.62
C CYS A 103 -22.57 34.41 -6.54
N GLY A 104 -22.74 34.63 -7.85
CA GLY A 104 -21.95 35.63 -8.58
C GLY A 104 -20.52 35.31 -9.08
N ASN A 105 -20.47 34.82 -10.33
CA ASN A 105 -19.59 35.14 -11.49
C ASN A 105 -18.04 34.95 -11.51
N PRO A 106 -17.44 34.72 -12.71
CA PRO A 106 -16.11 34.15 -12.92
C PRO A 106 -15.00 35.20 -13.05
N ILE A 107 -13.80 34.87 -12.55
CA ILE A 107 -12.58 35.55 -12.96
C ILE A 107 -12.14 35.00 -14.32
N ARG A 108 -12.36 35.79 -15.36
CA ARG A 108 -11.74 35.61 -16.69
C ARG A 108 -10.22 35.65 -16.54
N ARG A 109 -9.55 34.49 -16.60
CA ARG A 109 -8.13 34.44 -16.96
C ARG A 109 -8.02 34.28 -18.47
N LYS A 110 -7.42 35.29 -19.09
CA LYS A 110 -7.24 35.49 -20.53
C LYS A 110 -6.49 34.29 -21.12
N LEU A 111 -7.17 33.50 -21.95
CA LEU A 111 -6.57 32.47 -22.79
C LEU A 111 -5.65 33.15 -23.81
N LYS A 112 -4.33 33.09 -23.61
CA LYS A 112 -3.38 33.40 -24.68
C LYS A 112 -3.22 32.16 -25.55
N SER A 113 -3.90 32.21 -26.69
CA SER A 113 -3.68 31.38 -27.86
C SER A 113 -2.20 31.41 -28.27
N ARG A 114 -1.55 30.23 -28.26
CA ARG A 114 -0.44 29.94 -29.17
C ARG A 114 -0.68 28.58 -29.82
N ARG A 115 -0.66 28.62 -31.14
CA ARG A 115 -0.95 27.54 -32.09
C ARG A 115 0.23 26.57 -32.21
N GLY A 116 -0.11 25.30 -32.45
CA GLY A 116 0.76 24.23 -32.97
C GLY A 116 1.62 23.54 -31.90
N MET A 117 1.90 22.25 -31.91
CA MET A 117 1.54 21.11 -32.76
C MET A 117 2.16 19.87 -32.04
N ARG A 118 1.56 18.68 -32.22
CA ARG A 118 2.12 17.32 -31.98
C ARG A 118 2.09 16.71 -30.57
N GLN A 119 1.13 15.78 -30.41
CA GLN A 119 1.31 14.36 -30.08
C GLN A 119 2.38 13.90 -29.08
N GLN A 120 1.90 13.23 -28.03
CA GLN A 120 2.19 11.83 -27.65
C GLN A 120 2.82 11.57 -26.26
N CYS A 121 2.10 10.71 -25.53
CA CYS A 121 2.46 9.73 -24.48
C CYS A 121 3.41 10.06 -23.32
N LEU A 122 2.85 9.89 -22.12
CA LEU A 122 3.33 9.06 -21.00
C LEU A 122 4.83 8.75 -20.98
N MET A 123 5.58 9.37 -20.07
CA MET A 123 6.61 8.72 -19.26
C MET A 123 6.76 9.48 -17.94
N PHE A 124 6.53 8.81 -16.80
CA PHE A 124 6.98 9.31 -15.50
C PHE A 124 8.51 9.17 -15.43
N PRO A 125 9.26 10.21 -15.01
CA PRO A 125 10.72 10.13 -14.86
C PRO A 125 11.14 9.37 -13.58
N PRO A 126 12.36 8.78 -13.56
CA PRO A 126 12.88 8.06 -12.40
C PRO A 126 13.50 9.05 -11.41
N VAL A 127 13.05 9.04 -10.15
CA VAL A 127 13.74 9.78 -9.09
C VAL A 127 14.64 8.83 -8.32
N SER A 128 15.95 9.05 -8.47
CA SER A 128 16.98 8.55 -7.58
C SER A 128 17.73 9.74 -6.98
N LYS A 129 18.17 9.54 -5.73
CA LYS A 129 19.21 10.26 -4.95
C LYS A 129 18.77 11.37 -3.96
N THR A 130 18.86 10.96 -2.68
CA THR A 130 19.51 11.60 -1.51
C THR A 130 19.10 12.99 -1.04
N CYS A 131 18.74 13.09 0.25
CA CYS A 131 19.47 13.88 1.25
C CYS A 131 19.02 13.52 2.70
N GLU A 132 19.99 13.18 3.54
CA GLU A 132 19.98 13.25 5.02
C GLU A 132 19.99 14.73 5.45
N PRO A 133 19.45 15.10 6.64
CA PRO A 133 20.31 15.16 7.83
C PRO A 133 19.65 14.76 9.17
N SER A 134 20.42 14.14 10.06
CA SER A 134 20.18 13.91 11.51
C SER A 134 20.51 15.17 12.38
N PRO A 135 20.52 15.21 13.75
CA PRO A 135 20.06 14.25 14.80
C PRO A 135 19.38 14.87 16.10
N VAL A 136 18.92 13.98 17.02
CA VAL A 136 18.66 14.12 18.51
C VAL A 136 17.39 14.89 18.96
N CYS A 137 16.47 14.30 19.76
CA CYS A 137 16.53 14.21 21.24
C CYS A 137 15.88 12.97 21.86
N SER A 138 16.53 12.50 22.93
CA SER A 138 16.15 11.45 23.89
C SER A 138 14.87 11.77 24.65
N GLU A 139 14.13 10.75 25.12
CA GLU A 139 13.50 10.70 26.46
C GLU A 139 13.29 9.24 26.95
N LYS A 140 13.27 9.10 28.28
CA LYS A 140 13.46 7.88 29.08
C LYS A 140 12.14 7.11 29.32
N GLY A 141 12.23 5.84 29.73
CA GLY A 141 11.10 4.93 30.04
C GLY A 141 10.24 5.33 31.25
N PRO A 142 9.22 4.51 31.63
CA PRO A 142 9.52 3.38 32.52
C PRO A 142 8.79 2.06 32.25
N SER A 143 9.30 1.04 32.93
CA SER A 143 8.92 -0.38 33.04
C SER A 143 7.51 -0.64 33.60
N SER A 144 6.84 -1.70 33.15
CA SER A 144 6.31 -2.77 34.02
C SER A 144 5.46 -3.80 33.25
N ASN A 145 6.01 -5.02 33.17
CA ASN A 145 5.39 -6.33 33.42
C ASN A 145 4.02 -6.69 32.78
N ASN A 146 4.04 -7.71 31.90
CA ASN A 146 3.41 -9.00 32.22
C ASN A 146 3.82 -10.10 31.24
N ALA A 147 4.38 -11.18 31.79
CA ALA A 147 4.91 -12.34 31.11
C ALA A 147 3.84 -13.43 30.90
N ARG A 148 3.91 -14.12 29.76
CA ARG A 148 3.40 -15.51 29.62
C ARG A 148 4.34 -16.29 28.70
N PRO A 149 4.72 -17.55 29.04
CA PRO A 149 5.95 -18.15 28.55
C PRO A 149 5.79 -18.75 27.14
N ARG A 150 6.63 -18.31 26.20
CA ARG A 150 6.82 -18.99 24.91
C ARG A 150 7.89 -20.05 25.12
N LYS A 151 7.53 -21.32 24.96
CA LYS A 151 8.47 -22.45 25.02
C LYS A 151 9.58 -22.22 23.99
N THR A 152 10.78 -21.86 24.46
CA THR A 152 11.97 -21.74 23.63
C THR A 152 12.53 -23.13 23.32
N PRO A 153 12.96 -23.43 22.09
CA PRO A 153 13.68 -24.66 21.80
C PRO A 153 14.96 -24.72 22.63
N LYS A 154 15.34 -25.90 23.14
CA LYS A 154 16.57 -26.09 23.93
C LYS A 154 17.78 -25.60 23.12
N LEU A 155 18.48 -24.59 23.64
CA LEU A 155 19.74 -24.10 23.09
C LEU A 155 20.77 -25.24 23.11
N LYS A 156 21.30 -25.60 21.94
CA LYS A 156 22.50 -26.46 21.85
C LYS A 156 23.64 -25.74 22.59
N GLN A 157 24.29 -26.42 23.53
CA GLN A 157 25.38 -25.89 24.36
C GLN A 157 26.43 -25.21 23.46
N ARG A 158 26.74 -23.94 23.76
CA ARG A 158 27.83 -23.20 23.11
C ARG A 158 29.15 -23.57 23.79
N ASN A 159 30.28 -23.41 23.10
CA ASN A 159 31.59 -23.61 23.70
C ASN A 159 31.94 -22.47 24.69
N ILE A 160 33.10 -22.55 25.35
CA ILE A 160 33.59 -21.52 26.29
C ILE A 160 33.78 -20.12 25.65
N ARG A 161 33.79 -20.04 24.31
CA ARG A 161 33.87 -18.81 23.52
C ARG A 161 32.51 -18.32 23.01
N GLY A 162 31.42 -19.00 23.39
CA GLY A 162 30.06 -18.64 22.98
C GLY A 162 29.70 -19.00 21.54
N GLU A 163 30.52 -19.82 20.86
CA GLU A 163 30.30 -20.17 19.46
C GLU A 163 29.23 -21.27 19.33
N THR A 164 28.41 -21.16 18.28
CA THR A 164 27.41 -22.19 17.95
C THR A 164 28.03 -23.26 17.05
N PRO A 165 27.48 -24.49 17.02
CA PRO A 165 27.95 -25.52 16.08
C PRO A 165 27.94 -25.07 14.62
N LEU A 166 27.01 -24.17 14.24
CA LEU A 166 26.91 -23.61 12.91
C LEU A 166 28.05 -22.62 12.60
N HIS A 167 28.46 -21.80 13.59
CA HIS A 167 29.63 -20.92 13.44
C HIS A 167 30.91 -21.72 13.21
N ILE A 168 31.11 -22.82 13.94
CA ILE A 168 32.33 -23.66 13.80
C ILE A 168 32.40 -24.30 12.40
N ALA A 169 31.26 -24.77 11.87
CA ALA A 169 31.20 -25.38 10.53
C ALA A 169 31.53 -24.37 9.41
N ALA A 170 31.09 -23.12 9.55
CA ALA A 170 31.36 -22.07 8.58
C ALA A 170 32.82 -21.58 8.59
N ILE A 171 33.52 -21.71 9.73
CA ILE A 171 34.89 -21.19 9.91
C ILE A 171 35.96 -22.19 9.44
N LYS A 172 35.69 -23.50 9.38
CA LYS A 172 36.71 -24.51 9.05
C LYS A 172 36.91 -24.81 7.56
N VAL A 173 36.35 -24.02 6.64
CA VAL A 173 36.57 -24.23 5.19
C VAL A 173 37.56 -23.22 4.60
N ILE A 174 38.65 -22.87 5.30
CA ILE A 174 39.81 -22.21 4.69
C ILE A 174 41.12 -22.60 5.41
N VAL A 175 41.57 -23.85 5.27
CA VAL A 175 43.02 -24.19 5.30
C VAL A 175 43.23 -25.42 4.42
N PRO A 176 43.95 -25.33 3.28
CA PRO A 176 44.40 -26.52 2.57
C PRO A 176 45.55 -27.17 3.37
N LEU A 177 45.34 -28.41 3.81
CA LEU A 177 46.42 -29.27 4.29
C LEU A 177 47.34 -29.58 3.10
N THR A 178 48.50 -28.93 3.07
CA THR A 178 49.67 -29.43 2.36
C THR A 178 50.28 -30.53 3.23
N THR A 179 50.01 -31.79 2.89
CA THR A 179 50.74 -32.93 3.44
C THR A 179 52.01 -33.14 2.63
N HIS A 180 53.16 -32.93 3.27
CA HIS A 180 54.46 -33.40 2.80
C HIS A 180 55.12 -34.16 3.94
N GLN A 181 55.09 -35.49 3.86
CA GLN A 181 56.14 -36.45 4.25
C GLN A 181 55.65 -37.87 3.98
#